data_AF-A0A6H0T9V3-F1
#
_entry.id   AF-A0A6H0T9V3-F1
#
_cell.length_a   1.000
_cell.length_b   1.000
_cell.length_c   1.000
_cell.angle_alpha   90.00
_cell.angle_beta   90.00
_cell.angle_gamma   90.00
#
_symmetry.space_group_name_H-M   'P 1'
#
loop_
_entity.id
_entity.type
_entity.pdbx_description
1 polymer ?
#
loop_
_entity_poly.entity_id
_entity_poly.type
_entity_poly.pdbx_seq_one_letter_code
_entity_poly.pdbx_strand_id
1 'polypeptide(L)'
;MKKEQIFNALDGIYAFDTGSTDSGIKDEVLRQQVIDYLDSLDEDEFRIILSDFIREYFVSYEAIKKGYGIEDVASFIKWLDKYMGIEL
;
A
#
# COMPACT_ATOMS: atom_id res chain seq x y z
N MET A 1 1.82 -2.06 13.93
CA MET A 1 2.54 -3.14 13.22
C MET A 1 3.99 -2.69 12.97
N LYS A 2 4.95 -3.58 12.67
CA LYS A 2 6.29 -3.13 12.22
C LYS A 2 6.24 -2.69 10.75
N LYS A 3 7.12 -1.76 10.35
CA LYS A 3 7.19 -1.20 8.98
C LYS A 3 7.20 -2.27 7.87
N GLU A 4 8.05 -3.27 7.99
CA GLU A 4 8.13 -4.37 7.00
C GLU A 4 6.81 -5.16 6.90
N GLN A 5 6.10 -5.33 8.01
CA GLN A 5 4.83 -6.07 8.02
C GLN A 5 3.72 -5.28 7.32
N ILE A 6 3.63 -3.98 7.56
CA ILE A 6 2.64 -3.13 6.90
C ILE A 6 2.93 -3.02 5.40
N PHE A 7 4.20 -2.96 4.98
CA PHE A 7 4.57 -2.88 3.57
C PHE A 7 4.21 -4.17 2.83
N ASN A 8 4.60 -5.33 3.38
CA ASN A 8 4.25 -6.61 2.78
C ASN A 8 2.73 -6.84 2.74
N ALA A 9 2.00 -6.38 3.76
CA ALA A 9 0.54 -6.48 3.78
C ALA A 9 -0.11 -5.58 2.72
N LEU A 10 0.30 -4.30 2.61
CA LEU A 10 -0.20 -3.38 1.60
C LEU A 10 0.07 -3.90 0.18
N ASP A 11 1.31 -4.31 -0.09
CA ASP A 11 1.71 -4.86 -1.39
C ASP A 11 0.89 -6.12 -1.74
N GLY A 12 0.76 -7.06 -0.80
CA GLY A 12 0.01 -8.30 -1.01
C GLY A 12 -1.48 -8.08 -1.26
N ILE A 13 -2.14 -7.24 -0.45
CA ILE A 13 -3.58 -6.96 -0.62
C ILE A 13 -3.81 -6.19 -1.92
N TYR A 14 -2.99 -5.17 -2.20
CA TYR A 14 -3.10 -4.38 -3.43
C TYR A 14 -2.90 -5.26 -4.68
N ALA A 15 -1.90 -6.14 -4.68
CA ALA A 15 -1.67 -7.09 -5.76
C ALA A 15 -2.88 -8.00 -5.99
N PHE A 16 -3.51 -8.51 -4.91
CA PHE A 16 -4.71 -9.33 -5.05
C PHE A 16 -5.87 -8.55 -5.66
N ASP A 17 -6.16 -7.35 -5.14
CA ASP A 17 -7.28 -6.51 -5.58
C ASP A 17 -7.12 -6.01 -7.02
N THR A 18 -5.89 -5.86 -7.51
CA THR A 18 -5.57 -5.48 -8.89
C THR A 18 -5.50 -6.67 -9.85
N GLY A 19 -5.74 -7.90 -9.36
CA GLY A 19 -5.90 -9.10 -10.18
C GLY A 19 -4.69 -10.03 -10.22
N SER A 20 -3.62 -9.74 -9.49
CA SER A 20 -2.46 -10.63 -9.32
C SER A 20 -2.74 -11.70 -8.26
N THR A 21 -3.75 -12.55 -8.49
CA THR A 21 -4.24 -13.51 -7.49
C THR A 21 -3.25 -14.60 -7.09
N ASP A 22 -2.26 -14.89 -7.94
CA ASP A 22 -1.24 -15.93 -7.68
C ASP A 22 -0.15 -15.46 -6.71
N SER A 23 0.10 -14.15 -6.62
CA SER A 23 1.10 -13.55 -5.74
C SER A 23 0.50 -12.61 -4.67
N GLY A 24 -0.77 -12.26 -4.80
CA GLY A 24 -1.51 -11.41 -3.86
C GLY A 24 -2.07 -12.16 -2.66
N ILE A 25 -2.49 -11.41 -1.65
CA ILE A 25 -3.05 -11.91 -0.40
C ILE A 25 -4.53 -11.52 -0.32
N LYS A 26 -5.42 -12.52 -0.32
CA LYS A 26 -6.84 -12.34 0.02
C LYS A 26 -7.09 -12.70 1.47
N ASP A 27 -6.90 -11.73 2.36
CA ASP A 27 -7.11 -11.89 3.79
C ASP A 27 -7.81 -10.65 4.36
N GLU A 28 -9.11 -10.75 4.61
CA GLU A 28 -9.92 -9.65 5.14
C GLU A 28 -9.58 -9.32 6.60
N VAL A 29 -9.05 -10.28 7.36
CA VAL A 29 -8.59 -10.01 8.73
C VAL A 29 -7.33 -9.17 8.69
N LEU A 30 -6.38 -9.53 7.80
CA LEU A 30 -5.18 -8.72 7.57
C LEU A 30 -5.54 -7.33 7.03
N ARG A 31 -6.50 -7.25 6.10
CA ARG A 31 -7.00 -5.97 5.58
C ARG A 31 -7.48 -5.07 6.71
N GLN A 32 -8.34 -5.58 7.59
CA GLN A 32 -8.85 -4.78 8.72
C GLN A 32 -7.72 -4.36 9.66
N GLN A 33 -6.76 -5.25 9.95
CA GLN A 33 -5.59 -4.90 10.77
C GLN A 33 -4.74 -3.79 10.16
N VAL A 34 -4.59 -3.78 8.83
CA VAL A 34 -3.89 -2.73 8.11
C VAL A 34 -4.63 -1.40 8.20
N ILE A 35 -5.96 -1.40 7.99
CA ILE A 35 -6.81 -0.20 8.12
C ILE A 35 -6.71 0.34 9.54
N ASP A 36 -6.97 -0.49 10.55
CA ASP A 36 -6.91 -0.10 11.97
C ASP A 36 -5.53 0.47 12.34
N TYR A 37 -4.46 -0.09 11.78
CA TYR A 37 -3.11 0.43 12.00
C TYR A 37 -2.91 1.79 11.36
N LEU A 38 -3.30 1.98 10.10
CA LEU A 38 -3.16 3.25 9.39
C LEU A 38 -4.00 4.36 10.04
N ASP A 39 -5.24 4.05 10.45
CA ASP A 39 -6.13 4.98 11.16
C ASP A 39 -5.63 5.36 12.56
N SER A 40 -4.77 4.52 13.16
CA SER A 40 -4.18 4.79 14.47
C SER A 40 -2.98 5.74 14.45
N LEU A 41 -2.39 5.98 13.27
CA LEU A 41 -1.24 6.86 13.10
C LEU A 41 -1.68 8.32 13.16
N ASP A 42 -0.81 9.18 13.68
CA ASP A 42 -0.99 10.62 13.48
C ASP A 42 -0.67 11.03 12.02
N GLU A 43 -1.01 12.26 11.65
CA GLU A 43 -0.87 12.75 10.27
C GLU A 43 0.59 12.68 9.75
N ASP A 44 1.56 12.96 10.62
CA ASP A 44 2.98 12.96 10.24
C ASP A 44 3.49 11.52 10.09
N GLU A 45 3.16 10.64 11.03
CA GLU A 45 3.49 9.21 10.97
C GLU A 45 2.88 8.53 9.75
N PHE A 46 1.59 8.79 9.50
CA PHE A 46 0.87 8.29 8.34
C PHE A 46 1.51 8.75 7.04
N ARG A 47 1.81 10.06 6.92
CA ARG A 47 2.49 10.64 5.77
C ARG A 47 3.87 10.00 5.54
N ILE A 48 4.65 9.79 6.59
CA ILE A 48 5.97 9.16 6.52
C ILE A 48 5.86 7.71 6.05
N ILE A 49 4.97 6.92 6.65
CA ILE A 49 4.79 5.50 6.32
C ILE A 49 4.38 5.33 4.86
N LEU A 50 3.39 6.07 4.39
CA LEU A 50 2.95 5.99 2.98
C LEU A 50 3.99 6.52 2.01
N SER A 51 4.66 7.63 2.34
CA SER A 51 5.72 8.17 1.49
C SER A 51 6.87 7.19 1.34
N ASP A 52 7.25 6.50 2.42
CA ASP A 52 8.27 5.47 2.37
C ASP A 52 7.83 4.25 1.55
N PHE A 53 6.57 3.81 1.69
CA PHE A 53 6.03 2.71 0.89
C PHE A 53 6.07 3.05 -0.60
N ILE A 54 5.56 4.23 -0.96
CA ILE A 54 5.53 4.72 -2.34
C ILE A 54 6.94 4.82 -2.93
N ARG A 55 7.87 5.38 -2.14
CA ARG A 55 9.27 5.53 -2.54
C ARG A 55 9.92 4.19 -2.80
N GLU A 56 9.62 3.16 -2.04
CA GLU A 56 10.25 1.85 -2.15
C GLU A 56 9.64 1.02 -3.29
N TYR A 57 8.31 0.97 -3.37
CA TYR A 57 7.59 0.04 -4.26
C TYR A 57 7.23 0.61 -5.63
N PHE A 58 7.04 1.93 -5.77
CA PHE A 58 6.60 2.53 -7.04
C PHE A 58 7.65 3.42 -7.69
N VAL A 59 8.34 4.26 -6.90
CA VAL A 59 9.23 5.30 -7.47
C VAL A 59 10.70 5.17 -7.08
N SER A 60 11.10 3.99 -6.57
CA SER A 60 12.53 3.67 -6.42
C SER A 60 13.16 3.51 -7.80
N TYR A 61 14.47 3.72 -7.90
CA TYR A 61 15.20 3.52 -9.16
C TYR A 61 14.96 2.12 -9.76
N GLU A 62 14.93 1.09 -8.90
CA GLU A 62 14.67 -0.29 -9.34
C GLU A 62 13.21 -0.53 -9.71
N ALA A 63 12.24 0.09 -9.01
CA ALA A 63 10.83 0.01 -9.39
C ALA A 63 10.58 0.68 -10.76
N ILE A 64 11.15 1.87 -10.98
CA ILE A 64 11.04 2.58 -12.25
C ILE A 64 11.61 1.76 -13.41
N LYS A 65 12.76 1.11 -13.21
CA LYS A 65 13.35 0.21 -14.22
C LYS A 65 12.48 -1.02 -14.54
N LYS A 66 11.62 -1.44 -13.61
CA LYS A 66 10.64 -2.52 -13.80
C LYS A 66 9.35 -2.04 -14.47
N GLY A 67 9.21 -0.73 -14.69
CA GLY A 67 8.06 -0.12 -15.36
C GLY A 67 7.05 0.53 -14.44
N TYR A 68 7.31 0.61 -13.13
CA TYR A 68 6.47 1.37 -12.20
C TYR A 68 6.71 2.88 -12.34
N GLY A 69 5.70 3.68 -12.02
CA GLY A 69 5.77 5.13 -12.17
C GLY A 69 4.74 5.89 -11.33
N ILE A 70 4.62 7.18 -11.62
CA ILE A 70 3.71 8.08 -10.90
C ILE A 70 2.23 7.73 -11.15
N GLU A 71 1.93 7.08 -12.28
CA GLU A 71 0.61 6.58 -12.63
C GLU A 71 0.17 5.42 -11.72
N ASP A 72 1.13 4.57 -11.32
CA ASP A 72 0.88 3.49 -10.36
C ASP A 72 0.67 4.04 -8.96
N VAL A 73 1.41 5.08 -8.58
CA VAL A 73 1.15 5.81 -7.32
C VAL A 73 -0.28 6.36 -7.32
N ALA A 74 -0.69 7.05 -8.37
CA ALA A 74 -2.05 7.59 -8.46
C ALA A 74 -3.12 6.49 -8.41
N SER A 75 -2.84 5.32 -8.99
CA SER A 75 -3.73 4.15 -8.92
C SER A 75 -3.80 3.57 -7.52
N PHE A 76 -2.66 3.48 -6.82
CA PHE A 76 -2.58 3.03 -5.43
C PHE A 76 -3.32 3.98 -4.47
N ILE A 77 -3.17 5.30 -4.63
CA ILE A 77 -3.92 6.28 -3.81
C ILE A 77 -5.43 6.13 -4.01
N LYS A 78 -5.89 5.98 -5.26
CA LYS A 78 -7.31 5.71 -5.54
C LYS A 78 -7.79 4.39 -4.95
N TRP A 79 -6.91 3.39 -4.88
CA TRP A 79 -7.24 2.11 -4.25
C TRP A 79 -7.35 2.24 -2.73
N LEU A 80 -6.48 3.00 -2.07
CA LEU A 80 -6.56 3.29 -0.63
C LEU A 80 -7.92 3.91 -0.27
N ASP A 81 -8.34 4.93 -1.01
CA ASP A 81 -9.64 5.57 -0.82
C ASP A 81 -10.79 4.56 -1.05
N LYS A 82 -10.83 3.93 -2.22
CA LYS A 82 -11.98 3.10 -2.64
C LYS A 82 -12.12 1.77 -1.91
N TYR A 83 -11.01 1.12 -1.55
CA TYR A 83 -11.00 -0.26 -1.04
C TYR A 83 -10.48 -0.38 0.39
N MET A 84 -9.79 0.63 0.90
CA MET A 84 -9.30 0.66 2.28
C MET A 84 -10.02 1.72 3.14
N GLY A 85 -10.82 2.62 2.53
CA GLY A 85 -11.51 3.69 3.24
C GLY A 85 -10.58 4.76 3.80
N ILE A 86 -9.35 4.83 3.27
CA ILE A 86 -8.32 5.76 3.72
C ILE A 86 -8.31 6.97 2.78
N GLU A 87 -8.85 8.10 3.24
CA GLU A 87 -8.89 9.36 2.49
C GLU A 87 -7.54 10.09 2.56
N LEU A 88 -7.08 10.61 1.41
CA LEU A 88 -5.79 11.29 1.22
C LEU A 88 -5.93 12.58 0.42
#